data_AF-Q6E6T8-F1
#
_entry.id   AF-Q6E6T8-F1
#
_cell.length_a   1.000
_cell.length_b   1.000
_cell.length_c   1.000
_cell.angle_alpha   90.00
_cell.angle_beta   90.00
_cell.angle_gamma   90.00
#
_symmetry.space_group_name_H-M   'P 1'
#
loop_
_entity.id
_entity.type
_entity.pdbx_description
1 polymer ?
#
loop_
_entity_poly.entity_id
_entity_poly.type
_entity_poly.pdbx_seq_one_letter_code
_entity_poly.pdbx_strand_id
1 'polypeptide(L)'
;PTLNLQLDENNEQLEKVTKELEFERTKTESVLMSILPPTIANHLINNEHIEAREFEHATVMFSDVPNFHSILSHSHPKDVVQMLNDLFHRFDRLVAMHKVLIS
;
A
#
# COMPACT_ATOMS: atom_id res chain seq x y z
N PRO A 1 38.93 27.47 -12.28
CA PRO A 1 38.72 27.08 -10.87
C PRO A 1 37.25 27.13 -10.45
N THR A 2 36.57 28.26 -10.64
CA THR A 2 35.18 28.49 -10.20
C THR A 2 34.13 27.66 -10.94
N LEU A 3 34.33 27.43 -12.25
CA LEU A 3 33.42 26.65 -13.08
C LEU A 3 33.39 25.16 -12.69
N ASN A 4 34.53 24.59 -12.31
CA ASN A 4 34.61 23.19 -11.89
C ASN A 4 33.94 23.00 -10.51
N LEU A 5 34.13 23.94 -9.58
CA LEU A 5 33.42 23.91 -8.30
C LEU A 5 31.90 23.95 -8.49
N GLN A 6 31.40 24.81 -9.38
CA GLN A 6 29.97 24.87 -9.68
C GLN A 6 29.44 23.58 -10.35
N LEU A 7 30.24 22.93 -11.18
CA LEU A 7 29.89 21.63 -11.78
C LEU A 7 29.84 20.53 -10.72
N ASP A 8 30.79 20.51 -9.78
CA ASP A 8 30.83 19.55 -8.69
C ASP A 8 29.63 19.75 -7.74
N GLU A 9 29.33 20.99 -7.35
CA GLU A 9 28.16 21.33 -6.53
C GLU A 9 26.83 20.95 -7.22
N ASN A 10 26.71 21.21 -8.53
CA ASN A 10 25.53 20.84 -9.29
C ASN A 10 25.38 19.31 -9.40
N ASN A 11 26.48 18.57 -9.57
CA ASN A 11 26.47 17.11 -9.58
C ASN A 11 26.05 16.54 -8.23
N GLU A 12 26.58 17.07 -7.12
CA GLU A 12 26.18 16.67 -5.77
C GLU A 12 24.68 16.93 -5.52
N GLN A 13 24.17 18.08 -5.96
CA GLN A 13 22.74 18.39 -5.88
C GLN A 13 21.89 17.44 -6.73
N LEU A 14 22.31 17.16 -7.96
CA LEU A 14 21.64 16.21 -8.85
C LEU A 14 21.60 14.81 -8.26
N GLU A 15 22.71 14.32 -7.70
CA GLU A 15 22.76 13.02 -7.02
C GLU A 15 21.80 12.97 -5.83
N LYS A 16 21.75 14.04 -5.02
CA LYS A 16 20.84 14.12 -3.88
C LYS A 16 19.38 14.07 -4.32
N VAL A 17 19.00 14.89 -5.30
CA VAL A 17 17.63 14.92 -5.83
C VAL A 17 17.26 13.57 -6.45
N THR A 18 18.19 12.92 -7.16
CA THR A 18 17.97 11.59 -7.74
C THR A 18 17.69 10.55 -6.67
N LYS A 19 18.46 10.53 -5.58
CA LYS A 19 18.24 9.61 -4.45
C LYS A 19 16.90 9.86 -3.75
N GLU A 20 16.53 11.12 -3.54
CA GLU A 20 15.24 11.48 -2.93
C GLU A 20 14.06 11.04 -3.83
N LEU A 21 14.20 11.23 -5.15
CA LEU A 21 13.21 10.79 -6.13
C LEU A 21 13.07 9.27 -6.17
N GLU A 22 14.18 8.53 -6.17
CA GLU A 22 14.18 7.06 -6.12
C GLU A 22 13.52 6.53 -4.83
N PHE A 23 13.78 7.18 -3.70
CA PHE A 23 13.17 6.81 -2.43
C PHE A 23 11.64 6.98 -2.46
N GLU A 24 11.15 8.16 -2.87
CA GLU A 24 9.71 8.41 -2.89
C GLU A 24 9.00 7.55 -3.95
N ARG A 25 9.67 7.28 -5.08
CA ARG A 25 9.21 6.32 -6.08
C ARG A 25 9.04 4.92 -5.49
N THR A 26 10.06 4.40 -4.83
CA THR A 26 10.03 3.06 -4.23
C THR A 26 8.92 2.92 -3.20
N LYS A 27 8.73 3.96 -2.37
CA LYS A 27 7.65 4.00 -1.37
C LYS A 27 6.27 3.99 -2.04
N THR A 28 6.10 4.74 -3.12
CA THR A 28 4.84 4.77 -3.88
C THR A 28 4.54 3.41 -4.52
N GLU A 29 5.54 2.79 -5.14
CA GLU A 29 5.42 1.44 -5.73
C GLU A 29 5.07 0.38 -4.68
N SER A 30 5.70 0.45 -3.50
CA SER A 30 5.40 -0.46 -2.39
C SER A 30 3.95 -0.35 -1.90
N VAL A 31 3.39 0.86 -1.88
CA VAL A 31 1.99 1.07 -1.50
C VAL A 31 1.06 0.43 -2.53
N LEU A 32 1.29 0.67 -3.82
CA LEU A 32 0.48 0.06 -4.88
C LEU A 32 0.48 -1.47 -4.79
N MET A 33 1.64 -2.07 -4.53
CA MET A 33 1.79 -3.52 -4.36
C MET A 33 1.10 -4.07 -3.10
N SER A 34 0.84 -3.24 -2.08
CA SER A 34 0.20 -3.69 -0.83
C SER A 34 -1.33 -3.65 -0.89
N ILE A 35 -1.91 -2.84 -1.79
CA ILE A 35 -3.37 -2.62 -1.86
C ILE A 35 -4.03 -3.24 -3.10
N LEU A 36 -3.25 -3.58 -4.13
CA LEU A 36 -3.77 -4.11 -5.39
C LEU A 36 -3.18 -5.49 -5.68
N PRO A 37 -3.89 -6.31 -6.48
CA PRO A 37 -3.30 -7.53 -7.04
C PRO A 37 -2.01 -7.19 -7.80
N PRO A 38 -0.94 -8.01 -7.70
CA PRO A 38 0.36 -7.71 -8.30
C PRO A 38 0.30 -7.38 -9.80
N THR A 39 -0.60 -8.01 -10.55
CA THR A 39 -0.79 -7.76 -11.97
C THR A 39 -1.28 -6.33 -12.23
N ILE A 40 -2.30 -5.89 -11.50
CA ILE A 40 -2.88 -4.55 -11.62
C ILE A 40 -1.88 -3.49 -11.12
N ALA A 41 -1.19 -3.76 -10.02
CA ALA A 41 -0.16 -2.86 -9.49
C ALA A 41 0.98 -2.64 -10.51
N ASN A 42 1.49 -3.71 -11.13
CA ASN A 42 2.54 -3.60 -12.16
C ASN A 42 2.10 -2.78 -13.38
N HIS A 43 0.86 -2.98 -13.87
CA HIS A 43 0.33 -2.17 -14.97
C HIS A 43 0.30 -0.68 -14.61
N LEU A 44 -0.16 -0.33 -13.39
CA LEU A 44 -0.18 1.07 -12.95
C LEU A 44 1.23 1.66 -12.82
N ILE A 45 2.19 0.90 -12.27
CA ILE A 45 3.60 1.34 -12.13
C ILE A 45 4.22 1.62 -13.50
N ASN A 46 3.88 0.81 -14.50
CA ASN A 46 4.36 0.98 -15.87
C ASN A 46 3.58 2.02 -16.69
N ASN A 47 2.58 2.70 -16.10
CA ASN A 47 1.64 3.58 -16.81
C ASN A 47 0.91 2.89 -17.98
N GLU A 48 0.59 1.61 -17.83
CA GLU A 48 -0.15 0.83 -18.82
C GLU A 48 -1.67 0.97 -18.62
N HIS A 49 -2.42 0.91 -19.72
CA HIS A 49 -3.88 0.90 -19.68
C HIS A 49 -4.38 -0.43 -19.10
N ILE A 50 -5.41 -0.36 -18.25
CA ILE A 50 -6.01 -1.54 -17.60
C ILE A 50 -7.44 -1.71 -18.08
N GLU A 51 -7.68 -2.77 -18.84
CA GLU A 51 -9.03 -3.16 -19.26
C GLU A 51 -9.80 -3.80 -18.11
N ALA A 52 -11.10 -3.51 -18.06
CA ALA A 52 -12.02 -4.21 -17.17
C ALA A 52 -12.04 -5.72 -17.52
N ARG A 53 -12.03 -6.57 -16.50
CA ARG A 53 -12.07 -8.02 -16.67
C ARG A 53 -13.31 -8.60 -16.02
N GLU A 54 -13.90 -9.56 -16.72
CA GLU A 54 -14.94 -10.43 -16.19
C GLU A 54 -14.30 -11.76 -15.75
N PHE A 55 -14.77 -12.29 -14.62
CA PHE A 55 -14.32 -13.57 -14.10
C PHE A 55 -15.50 -14.54 -14.10
N GLU A 56 -15.39 -15.64 -14.85
CA GLU A 56 -16.43 -16.66 -14.94
C GLU A 56 -16.74 -17.31 -13.58
N HIS A 57 -15.73 -17.40 -12.72
CA HIS A 57 -15.85 -17.93 -11.38
C HIS A 57 -15.17 -17.00 -10.37
N ALA A 58 -15.96 -16.44 -9.46
CA ALA A 58 -15.49 -15.64 -8.33
C ALA A 58 -16.31 -16.00 -7.08
N THR A 59 -15.68 -15.95 -5.92
CA THR A 59 -16.35 -16.09 -4.62
C THR A 59 -16.03 -14.86 -3.78
N VAL A 60 -17.06 -14.25 -3.20
CA VAL A 60 -16.93 -13.05 -2.36
C VAL A 60 -17.29 -13.42 -0.93
N MET A 61 -16.46 -12.99 0.02
CA MET A 61 -16.70 -13.17 1.46
C MET A 61 -17.00 -11.82 2.10
N PHE A 62 -18.12 -11.73 2.79
CA PHE A 62 -18.46 -10.59 3.64
C PHE A 62 -18.35 -11.00 5.11
N SER A 63 -17.77 -10.14 5.93
CA SER A 63 -17.65 -10.33 7.37
C SER A 63 -17.94 -9.02 8.09
N ASP A 64 -18.66 -9.10 9.21
CA ASP A 64 -18.99 -7.96 10.05
C ASP A 64 -18.62 -8.27 11.51
N VAL A 65 -18.40 -7.22 12.31
CA VAL A 65 -18.17 -7.33 13.75
C VAL A 65 -19.51 -7.12 14.45
N PRO A 66 -20.14 -8.18 14.99
CA PRO A 66 -21.44 -8.05 15.65
C PRO A 66 -21.34 -7.10 16.84
N ASN A 67 -22.41 -6.34 17.07
CA ASN A 67 -22.55 -5.41 18.20
C ASN A 67 -21.45 -4.34 18.30
N PHE A 68 -20.80 -4.00 17.18
CA PHE A 68 -19.72 -2.99 17.15
C PHE A 68 -20.15 -1.66 17.78
N HIS A 69 -21.41 -1.24 17.60
CA HIS A 69 -21.96 -0.04 18.24
C HIS A 69 -21.84 -0.05 19.77
N SER A 70 -22.11 -1.19 20.42
CA SER A 70 -21.98 -1.33 21.87
C SER A 70 -20.52 -1.35 22.33
N ILE A 71 -19.60 -1.86 21.50
CA ILE A 71 -18.17 -1.83 21.78
C ILE A 71 -17.69 -0.37 21.78
N LEU A 72 -18.11 0.41 20.79
CA LEU A 72 -17.78 1.84 20.69
C LEU A 72 -18.29 2.65 21.88
N SER A 73 -19.50 2.36 22.38
CA SER A 73 -20.11 3.14 23.46
C SER A 73 -19.48 2.91 24.84
N HIS A 74 -18.76 1.79 25.03
CA HIS A 74 -18.17 1.40 26.33
C HIS A 74 -16.63 1.37 26.33
N SER A 75 -15.98 1.75 25.23
CA SER A 75 -14.52 1.66 25.07
C SER A 75 -13.91 3.03 24.79
N HIS A 76 -12.66 3.23 25.20
CA HIS A 76 -11.94 4.42 24.76
C HIS A 76 -11.53 4.28 23.27
N PRO A 77 -11.44 5.39 22.53
CA PRO A 77 -11.09 5.35 21.11
C PRO A 77 -9.79 4.59 20.80
N LYS A 78 -8.78 4.68 21.68
CA LYS A 78 -7.51 3.96 21.52
C LYS A 78 -7.68 2.44 21.59
N ASP A 79 -8.54 1.96 22.49
CA ASP A 79 -8.76 0.52 22.69
C ASP A 79 -9.50 -0.08 21.48
N VAL A 80 -10.44 0.68 20.90
CA VAL A 80 -11.13 0.31 19.67
C VAL A 80 -10.15 0.19 18.50
N VAL A 81 -9.27 1.18 18.33
CA VAL A 81 -8.26 1.16 17.26
C VAL A 81 -7.31 -0.03 17.43
N GLN A 82 -6.88 -0.32 18.66
CA GLN A 82 -6.02 -1.47 18.95
C GLN A 82 -6.72 -2.80 18.60
N MET A 83 -7.98 -2.96 19.01
CA MET A 83 -8.79 -4.13 18.68
C MET A 83 -8.93 -4.33 17.17
N LEU A 84 -9.23 -3.25 16.42
CA LEU A 84 -9.36 -3.31 14.96
C LEU A 84 -8.03 -3.66 14.30
N ASN A 85 -6.92 -3.05 14.72
CA ASN A 85 -5.60 -3.40 14.21
C ASN A 85 -5.28 -4.89 14.42
N ASP A 86 -5.54 -5.41 15.62
CA ASP A 86 -5.30 -6.83 15.92
C ASP A 86 -6.19 -7.76 15.07
N LEU A 87 -7.45 -7.36 14.82
CA LEU A 87 -8.38 -8.10 13.98
C LEU A 87 -7.89 -8.14 12.53
N PHE A 88 -7.59 -6.99 11.93
CA PHE A 88 -7.13 -6.90 10.55
C PHE A 88 -5.79 -7.59 10.35
N HIS A 89 -4.84 -7.45 11.27
CA HIS A 89 -3.57 -8.20 11.19
C HIS A 89 -3.74 -9.72 11.20
N ARG A 90 -4.73 -10.24 11.95
CA ARG A 90 -5.05 -11.67 11.91
C ARG A 90 -5.67 -12.07 10.58
N PHE A 91 -6.57 -11.25 10.03
CA PHE A 91 -7.13 -11.47 8.70
C PHE A 91 -6.07 -11.44 7.61
N ASP A 92 -5.20 -10.42 7.58
CA ASP A 92 -4.11 -10.29 6.60
C ASP A 92 -3.21 -11.53 6.59
N ARG A 93 -2.90 -12.07 7.77
CA ARG A 93 -2.14 -13.32 7.89
C ARG A 93 -2.87 -14.50 7.25
N LEU A 94 -4.16 -14.66 7.50
CA LEU A 94 -4.96 -15.75 6.93
C LEU A 94 -5.06 -15.61 5.40
N VAL A 95 -5.28 -14.39 4.91
CA VAL A 95 -5.37 -14.07 3.48
C VAL A 95 -4.04 -14.39 2.79
N ALA A 96 -2.91 -13.95 3.36
CA ALA A 96 -1.59 -14.25 2.84
C ALA A 96 -1.31 -15.77 2.79
N MET A 97 -1.72 -16.52 3.82
CA MET A 97 -1.56 -17.98 3.85
C MET A 97 -2.38 -18.69 2.77
N HIS A 98 -3.59 -18.22 2.49
CA HIS A 98 -4.51 -18.86 1.54
C HIS A 98 -4.43 -18.26 0.12
N LYS A 99 -3.55 -17.27 -0.10
CA LYS A 99 -3.38 -16.55 -1.37
C LYS A 99 -4.70 -15.96 -1.91
N VAL A 100 -5.58 -15.54 -1.01
CA VAL A 100 -6.80 -14.82 -1.35
C VAL A 100 -6.47 -13.34 -1.51
N LEU A 101 -7.24 -12.60 -2.31
CA LEU A 101 -7.10 -11.16 -2.43
C LEU A 101 -8.06 -10.48 -1.44
N ILE A 102 -7.54 -9.55 -0.63
CA ILE A 102 -8.38 -8.54 0.02
C ILE A 102 -8.60 -7.45 -1.02
N SER A 103 -9.86 -7.10 -1.25
CA SER A 103 -10.27 -5.95 -2.05
C SER A 103 -10.99 -4.93 -1.19
#